data_AF-A0A928E043-F1
#
_entry.id   AF-A0A928E043-F1
#
_cell.length_a   1.000
_cell.length_b   1.000
_cell.length_c   1.000
_cell.angle_alpha   90.00
_cell.angle_beta   90.00
_cell.angle_gamma   90.00
#
_symmetry.space_group_name_H-M   'P 1'
#
loop_
_entity.id
_entity.type
_entity.pdbx_description
1 polymer ?
#
loop_
_entity_poly.entity_id
_entity_poly.type
_entity_poly.pdbx_seq_one_letter_code
_entity_poly.pdbx_strand_id
1 'polypeptide(L)'
;IQNCGAIYGHLAPSKLMVKKPGEWNTMNIVCKGKNIQVTLNGEKVTDMDMNLWTSGKVNPDGSAIPPWLPKPFAEIPTKGSIGFQGKHGQSFIWFRNIQIRSLD
;
A
#
# COMPACT_ATOMS: atom_id res chain seq x y z
N ILE A 1 11.05 -2.46 3.70
CA ILE A 1 9.97 -1.63 3.13
C ILE A 1 8.81 -1.52 4.12
N GLN A 2 8.76 -0.46 4.95
CA GLN A 2 7.79 -0.33 6.06
C GLN A 2 7.33 1.13 6.32
N ASN A 3 7.45 2.03 5.35
CA ASN A 3 7.08 3.45 5.52
C ASN A 3 5.63 3.72 5.07
N CYS A 4 5.02 4.80 5.57
CA CYS A 4 3.66 5.19 5.19
C CYS A 4 3.55 5.45 3.68
N GLY A 5 2.50 4.92 3.04
CA GLY A 5 2.30 4.98 1.59
C GLY A 5 2.95 3.84 0.80
N ALA A 6 3.77 3.00 1.42
CA ALA A 6 4.32 1.80 0.80
C ALA A 6 3.24 0.77 0.44
N ILE A 7 3.53 -0.08 -0.56
CA ILE A 7 2.94 -1.43 -0.60
C ILE A 7 3.80 -2.28 0.35
N TYR A 8 3.25 -2.57 1.54
CA TYR A 8 4.01 -3.14 2.65
C TYR A 8 4.82 -4.37 2.26
N GLY A 9 6.12 -4.38 2.55
CA GLY A 9 7.04 -5.47 2.19
C GLY A 9 7.45 -5.54 0.71
N HIS A 10 6.79 -4.81 -0.18
CA HIS A 10 6.92 -4.98 -1.64
C HIS A 10 7.50 -3.76 -2.36
N LEU A 11 6.95 -2.57 -2.12
CA LEU A 11 7.40 -1.34 -2.79
C LEU A 11 7.40 -0.16 -1.81
N ALA A 12 8.55 0.47 -1.65
CA ALA A 12 8.69 1.67 -0.83
C ALA A 12 8.09 2.90 -1.54
N PRO A 13 7.56 3.88 -0.78
CA PRO A 13 7.16 5.14 -1.37
C PRO A 13 8.39 5.90 -1.87
N SER A 14 8.25 6.63 -2.96
CA SER A 14 9.28 7.51 -3.51
C SER A 14 9.59 8.70 -2.59
N LYS A 15 8.61 9.11 -1.76
CA LYS A 15 8.71 10.25 -0.84
C LYS A 15 7.96 9.98 0.48
N LEU A 16 8.50 10.50 1.58
CA LEU A 16 7.84 10.44 2.90
C LEU A 16 6.96 11.67 3.09
N MET A 17 5.65 11.48 2.96
CA MET A 17 4.68 12.58 2.99
C MET A 17 3.77 12.55 4.21
N VAL A 18 3.95 11.59 5.13
CA VAL A 18 3.13 11.46 6.33
C VAL A 18 3.42 12.61 7.30
N LYS A 19 2.37 13.21 7.84
CA LYS A 19 2.46 14.26 8.85
C LYS A 19 2.80 13.69 10.23
N LYS A 20 3.08 14.58 11.18
CA LYS A 20 3.36 14.20 12.58
C LYS A 20 2.13 13.54 13.23
N PRO A 21 2.32 12.70 14.27
CA PRO A 21 1.22 12.11 15.02
C PRO A 21 0.23 13.17 15.53
N GLY A 22 -1.07 12.87 15.45
CA GLY A 22 -2.15 13.79 15.84
C GLY A 22 -2.67 14.67 14.69
N GLU A 23 -1.96 14.76 13.56
CA GLU A 23 -2.40 15.51 12.39
C GLU A 23 -3.17 14.63 11.39
N TRP A 24 -4.19 15.20 10.75
CA TRP A 24 -4.95 14.51 9.71
C TRP A 24 -4.17 14.42 8.40
N ASN A 25 -4.06 13.19 7.90
CA ASN A 25 -3.52 12.85 6.59
C ASN A 25 -4.67 12.57 5.61
N THR A 26 -4.45 12.87 4.33
CA THR A 26 -5.36 12.46 3.25
C THR A 26 -4.64 11.45 2.37
N MET A 27 -5.24 10.28 2.18
CA MET A 27 -4.72 9.23 1.31
C MET A 27 -5.76 8.88 0.26
N ASN A 28 -5.33 8.85 -1.00
CA ASN A 28 -6.12 8.34 -2.11
C ASN A 28 -5.42 7.12 -2.69
N ILE A 29 -6.15 6.01 -2.84
CA ILE A 29 -5.63 4.76 -3.39
C ILE A 29 -6.46 4.41 -4.63
N VAL A 30 -5.80 4.26 -5.77
CA VAL A 30 -6.42 3.83 -7.02
C VAL A 30 -5.97 2.40 -7.28
N CYS A 31 -6.93 1.47 -7.31
CA CYS A 31 -6.69 0.06 -7.61
C CYS A 31 -7.34 -0.29 -8.95
N LYS A 32 -6.56 -0.34 -10.03
CA LYS A 32 -7.02 -0.71 -11.38
C LYS A 32 -6.38 -2.03 -11.81
N GLY A 33 -7.03 -3.14 -11.46
CA GLY A 33 -6.49 -4.47 -11.73
C GLY A 33 -5.13 -4.64 -11.05
N LYS A 34 -4.08 -4.85 -11.84
CA LYS A 34 -2.69 -5.02 -11.37
C LYS A 34 -1.95 -3.69 -11.11
N ASN A 35 -2.58 -2.55 -11.42
CA ASN A 35 -1.98 -1.24 -11.20
C ASN A 35 -2.51 -0.64 -9.89
N ILE A 36 -1.60 -0.34 -8.96
CA ILE A 36 -1.93 0.28 -7.68
C ILE A 36 -1.18 1.60 -7.56
N GLN A 37 -1.92 2.68 -7.31
CA GLN A 37 -1.35 4.01 -7.06
C GLN A 37 -1.76 4.52 -5.69
N VAL A 38 -0.80 5.11 -4.98
CA VAL A 38 -1.04 5.76 -3.69
C VAL A 38 -0.62 7.23 -3.78
N THR A 39 -1.56 8.11 -3.50
CA THR A 39 -1.33 9.54 -3.30
C THR A 39 -1.51 9.84 -1.81
N LEU A 40 -0.49 10.45 -1.19
CA LEU A 40 -0.50 10.84 0.22
C LEU A 40 -0.27 12.34 0.33
N ASN A 41 -1.22 13.04 0.96
CA ASN A 41 -1.20 14.49 1.17
C ASN A 41 -0.94 15.30 -0.12
N GLY A 42 -1.56 14.88 -1.23
CA GLY A 42 -1.47 15.54 -2.53
C GLY A 42 -0.34 15.06 -3.44
N GLU A 43 0.59 14.24 -2.94
CA GLU A 43 1.73 13.74 -3.71
C GLU A 43 1.57 12.27 -4.06
N LYS A 44 1.82 11.89 -5.32
CA LYS A 44 1.86 10.48 -5.74
C LYS A 44 3.15 9.85 -5.20
N VAL A 45 3.04 9.02 -4.17
CA VAL A 45 4.18 8.42 -3.49
C VAL A 45 4.48 7.00 -3.96
N THR A 46 3.50 6.29 -4.52
CA THR A 46 3.68 4.90 -4.94
C THR A 46 2.91 4.63 -6.23
N ASP A 47 3.53 3.88 -7.15
CA ASP A 47 2.97 3.44 -8.42
C ASP A 47 3.50 2.03 -8.70
N MET A 48 2.64 1.02 -8.57
CA MET A 48 3.00 -0.39 -8.68
C MET A 48 2.29 -1.04 -9.85
N ASP A 49 3.07 -1.71 -10.70
CA ASP A 49 2.58 -2.81 -11.55
C ASP A 49 2.86 -4.15 -10.85
N MET A 50 1.81 -4.80 -10.35
CA MET A 50 1.90 -6.08 -9.65
C MET A 50 2.48 -7.20 -10.51
N ASN A 51 2.44 -7.11 -11.85
CA ASN A 51 2.99 -8.13 -12.74
C ASN A 51 4.51 -8.29 -12.58
N LEU A 52 5.21 -7.27 -12.09
CA LEU A 52 6.65 -7.33 -11.85
C LEU A 52 7.02 -8.17 -10.62
N TRP A 53 6.09 -8.40 -9.70
CA TRP A 53 6.32 -9.20 -8.49
C TRP A 53 6.01 -10.68 -8.72
N THR A 54 6.84 -11.31 -9.55
CA THR A 54 6.74 -12.74 -9.93
C THR A 54 7.32 -13.69 -8.87
N SER A 55 8.03 -13.16 -7.87
CA SER A 55 8.53 -13.91 -6.72
C SER A 55 7.80 -13.50 -5.44
N GLY A 56 7.51 -14.48 -4.58
CA GLY A 56 7.00 -14.24 -3.22
C GLY A 56 8.12 -14.13 -2.17
N LYS A 57 9.38 -14.11 -2.59
CA LYS A 57 10.55 -14.03 -1.70
C LYS A 57 11.42 -12.80 -1.91
N VAL A 58 11.48 -12.30 -3.14
CA VAL A 58 12.30 -11.15 -3.52
C VAL A 58 11.48 -10.17 -4.36
N ASN A 59 11.69 -8.89 -4.10
CA ASN A 59 11.14 -7.79 -4.88
C ASN A 59 11.94 -7.60 -6.18
N PRO A 60 11.40 -6.87 -7.17
CA PRO A 60 12.10 -6.57 -8.42
C PRO A 60 13.45 -5.86 -8.25
N ASP A 61 13.62 -5.10 -7.15
CA ASP A 61 14.88 -4.44 -6.80
C ASP A 61 15.89 -5.36 -6.07
N GLY A 62 15.54 -6.64 -5.89
CA GLY A 62 16.35 -7.63 -5.19
C GLY A 62 16.18 -7.64 -3.66
N SER A 63 15.42 -6.72 -3.08
CA SER A 63 15.16 -6.71 -1.63
C SER A 63 14.26 -7.87 -1.22
N ALA A 64 14.44 -8.36 0.02
CA ALA A 64 13.67 -9.50 0.52
C ALA A 64 12.21 -9.11 0.86
N ILE A 65 11.27 -9.99 0.49
CA ILE A 65 9.88 -9.94 0.93
C ILE A 65 9.76 -10.63 2.30
N PRO A 66 8.98 -10.09 3.26
CA PRO A 66 8.77 -10.75 4.53
C PRO A 66 8.25 -12.19 4.36
N PRO A 67 8.78 -13.19 5.10
CA PRO A 67 8.48 -14.60 4.85
C PRO A 67 7.02 -14.99 5.08
N TRP A 68 6.26 -14.17 5.84
CA TRP A 68 4.82 -14.37 6.06
C TRP A 68 3.94 -13.82 4.92
N LEU A 69 4.52 -13.23 3.88
CA LEU A 69 3.83 -12.79 2.65
C LEU A 69 4.34 -13.59 1.43
N PRO A 70 4.19 -14.93 1.39
CA PRO A 70 4.93 -15.78 0.45
C PRO A 70 4.35 -15.83 -0.96
N LYS A 71 3.19 -15.20 -1.21
CA LYS A 71 2.51 -15.29 -2.50
C LYS A 71 3.04 -14.21 -3.45
N PRO A 72 3.50 -14.55 -4.66
CA PRO A 72 3.84 -13.57 -5.68
C PRO A 72 2.65 -12.63 -5.96
N PHE A 73 2.87 -11.32 -5.91
CA PHE A 73 1.80 -10.35 -6.16
C PHE A 73 1.27 -10.43 -7.60
N ALA A 74 2.09 -10.89 -8.55
CA ALA A 74 1.66 -11.19 -9.92
C ALA A 74 0.50 -12.20 -9.98
N GLU A 75 0.36 -13.09 -8.98
CA GLU A 75 -0.66 -14.13 -8.93
C GLU A 75 -1.88 -13.79 -8.06
N ILE A 76 -1.81 -12.72 -7.25
CA ILE A 76 -2.89 -12.36 -6.32
C ILE A 76 -4.12 -11.86 -7.10
N PRO A 77 -5.35 -12.34 -6.78
CA PRO A 77 -6.59 -11.83 -7.34
C PRO A 77 -6.75 -10.33 -7.09
N THR A 78 -7.17 -9.58 -8.11
CA THR A 78 -7.27 -8.11 -8.06
C THR A 78 -8.68 -7.61 -7.70
N LYS A 79 -9.49 -8.49 -7.12
CA LYS A 79 -10.84 -8.21 -6.62
C LYS A 79 -11.02 -8.89 -5.27
N GLY A 80 -11.53 -8.15 -4.29
CA GLY A 80 -11.76 -8.64 -2.94
C GLY A 80 -12.35 -7.57 -2.03
N SER A 81 -12.44 -7.88 -0.74
CA SER A 81 -12.91 -6.95 0.29
C SER A 81 -11.86 -5.88 0.59
N ILE A 82 -12.33 -4.72 1.05
CA ILE A 82 -11.49 -3.64 1.57
C ILE A 82 -11.58 -3.67 3.09
N GLY A 83 -10.44 -3.58 3.77
CA GLY A 83 -10.36 -3.60 5.23
C GLY A 83 -9.41 -2.51 5.76
N PHE A 84 -9.66 -2.10 7.00
CA PHE A 84 -8.85 -1.13 7.72
C PHE A 84 -8.26 -1.80 8.96
N GLN A 85 -6.94 -1.91 9.03
CA GLN A 85 -6.29 -2.42 10.23
C GLN A 85 -6.48 -1.43 11.39
N GLY A 86 -6.93 -1.93 12.53
CA GLY A 86 -7.07 -1.14 13.76
C GLY A 86 -5.76 -0.99 14.53
N LYS A 87 -5.87 -0.94 15.86
CA LYS A 87 -4.71 -0.86 16.77
C LYS A 87 -3.70 -1.98 16.49
N HIS A 88 -2.43 -1.62 16.35
CA HIS A 88 -1.31 -2.56 16.24
C HIS A 88 -0.21 -2.15 17.22
N GLY A 89 0.25 -3.09 18.06
CA GLY A 89 1.07 -2.75 19.22
C GLY A 89 0.29 -1.87 20.21
N GLN A 90 0.89 -0.77 20.66
CA GLN A 90 0.23 0.21 21.55
C GLN A 90 -0.28 1.46 20.82
N SER A 91 -0.10 1.55 19.50
CA SER A 91 -0.45 2.74 18.72
C SER A 91 -1.89 2.66 18.21
N PHE A 92 -2.66 3.72 18.46
CA PHE A 92 -4.03 3.87 17.96
C PHE A 92 -4.03 4.48 16.55
N ILE A 93 -5.15 4.28 15.84
CA ILE A 93 -5.42 4.87 14.53
C ILE A 93 -6.88 5.30 14.47
N TRP A 94 -7.14 6.40 13.78
CA TRP A 94 -8.49 6.92 13.54
C TRP A 94 -8.67 7.22 12.06
N PHE A 95 -9.87 6.94 11.55
CA PHE A 95 -10.23 7.20 10.16
C PHE A 95 -11.48 8.08 10.12
N ARG A 96 -11.57 8.93 9.10
CA ARG A 96 -12.77 9.72 8.78
C ARG A 96 -12.85 9.94 7.27
N ASN A 97 -14.03 10.30 6.78
CA ASN A 97 -14.28 10.63 5.38
C ASN A 97 -13.83 9.53 4.40
N ILE A 98 -14.07 8.26 4.76
CA ILE A 98 -13.79 7.12 3.89
C ILE A 98 -14.85 7.10 2.79
N GLN A 99 -14.40 7.17 1.54
CA GLN A 99 -15.24 7.14 0.35
C GLN A 99 -14.67 6.14 -0.64
N ILE A 100 -15.55 5.55 -1.45
CA ILE A 100 -15.17 4.64 -2.52
C ILE A 100 -15.92 5.01 -3.80
N ARG A 101 -15.23 4.92 -4.93
CA ARG A 101 -15.80 5.11 -6.26
C ARG A 101 -15.30 4.00 -7.17
N SER A 102 -16.21 3.40 -7.93
CA SER A 102 -15.84 2.45 -8.99
C SER A 102 -15.01 3.16 -10.07
N LEU A 103 -14.08 2.42 -10.68
CA LEU A 103 -13.35 2.85 -11.87
C LEU A 103 -13.95 2.03 -13.01
N ASP A 104 -14.56 2.70 -13.98
CA ASP A 104 -15.23 2.05 -15.12
C ASP A 104 -14.26 1.16 -15.94
#